data_AF-A0A2H3IX97-F1
#
_entry.id   AF-A0A2H3IX97-F1
#
_cell.length_a   1.000
_cell.length_b   1.000
_cell.length_c   1.000
_cell.angle_alpha   90.00
_cell.angle_beta   90.00
_cell.angle_gamma   90.00
#
_symmetry.space_group_name_H-M   'P 1'
#
loop_
_entity.id
_entity.type
_entity.pdbx_description
1 polymer ?
#
loop_
_entity_poly.entity_id
_entity_poly.type
_entity_poly.pdbx_seq_one_letter_code
_entity_poly.pdbx_strand_id
1 'polypeptide(L)'
;MRRAQTVRHYSRPSLPLGEDDLGMLKENPEESTEDVLRRQLIEKDRENDKLQMQIQVLQAQLAQRPPVETVQALEKEYTNLDILLQGTQRENERCMAELERGKAREKMLERELEKLAGANWQTNLNFAPAASPIVASRTSAILNSQQSNSLGSPVVSSASTHAPAQPSVASASPDATLAHLEQVRLLILGMEQRLQTREDKLQKAIQRAETEGARFEERSKQVLATSS
;
A
#
# COMPACT_ATOMS: atom_id res chain seq x y z
N MET A 1 19.83 0.47 23.74
CA MET A 1 20.09 1.79 24.35
C MET A 1 21.57 1.91 24.67
N ARG A 2 22.34 2.70 23.91
CA ARG A 2 23.76 2.97 24.22
C ARG A 2 23.89 4.44 24.66
N ARG A 3 24.34 4.64 25.91
CA ARG A 3 24.64 5.95 26.51
C ARG A 3 25.82 6.57 25.77
N ALA A 4 25.62 7.71 25.12
CA ALA A 4 26.71 8.55 24.64
C ALA A 4 27.24 9.38 25.83
N GLN A 5 28.45 9.06 26.30
CA GLN A 5 29.18 9.91 27.24
C GLN A 5 29.78 11.08 26.47
N THR A 6 29.29 12.30 26.74
CA THR A 6 29.93 13.53 26.25
C THR A 6 30.88 14.01 27.33
N VAL A 7 32.18 13.72 27.17
CA VAL A 7 33.25 14.32 27.97
C VAL A 7 33.46 15.73 27.43
N ARG A 8 32.90 16.75 28.09
CA ARG A 8 33.22 18.15 27.81
C ARG A 8 34.47 18.52 28.60
N HIS A 9 35.62 18.53 27.93
CA HIS A 9 36.79 19.26 28.41
C HIS A 9 36.50 20.75 28.28
N TYR A 10 36.07 21.39 29.36
CA TYR A 10 36.22 22.83 29.48
C TYR A 10 37.69 23.09 29.78
N SER A 11 38.45 23.48 28.77
CA SER A 11 39.70 24.20 28.97
C SER A 11 39.35 25.51 29.68
N ARG A 12 39.47 25.49 31.01
CA ARG A 12 39.47 26.69 31.86
C ARG A 12 40.51 27.64 31.27
N PRO A 13 40.16 28.85 30.81
CA PRO A 13 41.15 29.86 30.50
C PRO A 13 41.77 30.24 31.84
N SER A 14 42.92 29.65 32.15
CA SER A 14 43.80 30.19 33.17
C SER A 14 44.24 31.56 32.68
N LEU A 15 43.57 32.60 33.17
CA LEU A 15 44.13 33.95 33.21
C LEU A 15 45.50 33.80 33.87
N PRO A 16 46.61 34.12 33.18
CA PRO A 16 47.88 34.25 33.85
C PRO A 16 47.75 35.49 34.72
N LEU A 17 47.43 35.26 35.99
CA LEU A 17 47.66 36.25 37.03
C LEU A 17 49.19 36.34 37.13
N GLY A 18 49.76 37.18 36.27
CA GLY A 18 51.17 37.54 36.30
C GLY A 18 51.42 38.23 37.62
N GLU A 19 52.06 37.50 38.52
CA GLU A 19 53.00 38.07 39.49
C GLU A 19 54.08 38.77 38.68
N ASP A 20 53.88 40.06 38.37
CA ASP A 20 54.96 40.96 38.00
C ASP A 20 54.82 42.26 38.78
N ASP A 21 55.89 42.55 39.50
CA ASP A 21 56.07 43.62 40.46
C ASP A 21 55.87 45.00 39.82
N LEU A 22 55.03 45.82 40.44
CA LEU A 22 55.28 47.26 40.68
C LEU A 22 55.88 48.12 39.54
N GLY A 23 55.48 47.92 38.30
CA GLY A 23 56.04 48.78 37.26
C GLY A 23 55.58 48.46 35.86
N MET A 24 54.33 48.79 35.54
CA MET A 24 53.94 49.50 34.32
C MET A 24 52.41 49.53 34.27
N LEU A 25 51.83 50.41 35.07
CA LEU A 25 50.65 51.16 34.65
C LEU A 25 51.07 52.02 33.43
N LYS A 26 51.34 51.38 32.30
CA LYS A 26 51.10 52.00 31.00
C LYS A 26 49.60 51.91 30.77
N GLU A 27 48.88 52.63 31.62
CA GLU A 27 47.57 53.15 31.28
C GLU A 27 47.78 53.95 30.00
N ASN A 28 47.10 53.57 28.92
CA ASN A 28 46.70 54.60 27.97
C ASN A 28 45.89 55.60 28.81
N PRO A 29 46.30 56.86 28.94
CA PRO A 29 45.70 57.80 29.89
C PRO A 29 44.23 58.17 29.57
N GLU A 30 43.64 57.59 28.52
CA GLU A 30 42.25 57.80 28.13
C GLU A 30 41.34 56.58 28.33
N GLU A 31 41.86 55.40 28.72
CA GLU A 31 41.04 54.19 28.87
C GLU A 31 41.25 53.53 30.22
N SER A 32 40.30 53.75 31.14
CA SER A 32 40.29 53.17 32.49
C SER A 32 40.13 51.65 32.40
N THR A 33 40.72 50.91 33.33
CA THR A 33 40.50 49.45 33.48
C THR A 33 39.01 49.11 33.58
N GLU A 34 38.22 50.02 34.14
CA GLU A 34 36.76 49.96 34.18
C GLU A 34 36.13 49.93 32.79
N ASP A 35 36.63 50.70 31.83
CA ASP A 35 36.09 50.76 30.46
C ASP A 35 36.42 49.50 29.65
N VAL A 36 37.55 48.84 29.94
CA VAL A 36 37.87 47.51 29.39
C VAL A 36 36.88 46.47 29.92
N LEU A 37 36.60 46.47 31.23
CA LEU A 37 35.65 45.54 31.84
C LEU A 37 34.21 45.76 31.33
N ARG A 38 33.78 47.02 31.14
CA ARG A 38 32.47 47.35 30.54
C ARG A 38 32.35 46.81 29.12
N ARG A 39 33.38 46.96 28.29
CA ARG A 39 33.39 46.40 26.92
C ARG A 39 33.34 44.88 26.91
N GLN A 40 34.12 44.23 27.77
CA GLN A 40 34.07 42.78 27.91
C GLN A 40 32.70 42.29 28.38
N LEU A 41 32.07 42.99 29.33
CA LEU A 41 30.72 42.66 29.79
C LEU A 41 29.71 42.75 28.65
N ILE A 42 29.71 43.84 27.88
CA ILE A 42 28.83 44.02 26.71
C ILE A 42 29.08 42.93 25.65
N GLU A 43 30.33 42.57 25.40
CA GLU A 43 30.68 41.51 24.46
C GLU A 43 30.15 40.14 24.95
N LYS A 44 30.26 39.87 26.25
CA LYS A 44 29.71 38.67 26.87
C LYS A 44 28.19 38.64 26.90
N ASP A 45 27.53 39.77 27.11
CA ASP A 45 26.07 39.86 27.02
C ASP A 45 25.59 39.58 25.59
N ARG A 46 26.26 40.17 24.58
CA ARG A 46 25.98 39.87 23.17
C ARG A 46 26.23 38.40 22.80
N GLU A 47 27.29 37.79 23.34
CA GLU A 47 27.57 36.37 23.17
C GLU A 47 26.48 35.51 23.82
N ASN A 48 26.02 35.89 25.02
CA ASN A 48 24.94 35.22 25.73
C ASN A 48 23.62 35.29 24.96
N ASP A 49 23.25 36.47 24.44
CA ASP A 49 22.07 36.65 23.60
C ASP A 49 22.11 35.77 22.34
N LYS A 50 23.27 35.70 21.67
CA LYS A 50 23.47 34.82 20.51
C LYS A 50 23.28 33.35 20.88
N LEU A 51 23.86 32.91 21.99
CA LEU A 51 23.74 31.53 22.47
C LEU A 51 22.30 31.20 22.86
N GLN A 52 21.60 32.11 23.53
CA GLN A 52 20.18 31.95 23.88
C GLN A 52 19.31 31.83 22.64
N MET A 53 19.54 32.67 21.63
CA MET A 53 18.85 32.61 20.35
C MET A 53 19.10 31.27 19.65
N GLN A 54 20.36 30.80 19.64
CA GLN A 54 20.72 29.51 19.06
C GLN A 54 20.04 28.35 19.81
N ILE A 55 19.97 28.41 21.14
CA ILE A 55 19.26 27.42 21.96
C ILE A 55 17.77 27.40 21.60
N GLN A 56 17.12 28.57 21.48
CA GLN A 56 15.71 28.65 21.09
C GLN A 56 15.47 28.05 19.70
N VAL A 57 16.34 28.35 18.73
CA VAL A 57 16.27 27.78 17.37
C VAL A 57 16.40 26.25 17.41
N LEU A 58 17.37 25.73 18.16
CA LEU A 58 17.58 24.28 18.28
C LEU A 58 16.42 23.58 19.00
N GLN A 59 15.84 24.21 20.03
CA GLN A 59 14.65 23.69 20.71
C GLN A 59 13.43 23.66 19.78
N ALA A 60 13.24 24.70 18.97
CA ALA A 60 12.18 24.74 17.96
C ALA A 60 12.37 23.62 16.91
N GLN A 61 13.59 23.38 16.44
CA GLN A 61 13.91 22.29 15.51
C GLN A 61 13.67 20.91 16.13
N LEU A 62 14.02 20.73 17.41
CA LEU A 62 13.77 19.48 18.12
C LEU A 62 12.27 19.23 18.33
N ALA A 63 11.50 20.27 18.62
CA ALA A 63 10.05 20.16 18.78
C ALA A 63 9.33 19.82 17.46
N GLN A 64 9.89 20.19 16.32
CA GLN A 64 9.35 19.85 15.00
C GLN A 64 9.67 18.41 14.56
N ARG A 65 10.58 17.70 15.24
CA ARG A 65 10.91 16.33 14.85
C ARG A 65 9.74 15.39 15.16
N PRO A 66 9.30 14.57 14.19
CA PRO A 66 8.34 13.52 14.45
C PRO A 66 8.87 12.58 15.54
N PRO A 67 8.00 12.08 16.43
CA PRO A 67 8.42 11.11 17.44
C PRO A 67 8.93 9.85 16.76
N VAL A 68 10.02 9.27 17.28
CA VAL A 68 10.69 8.10 16.69
C VAL A 68 9.73 6.93 16.49
N GLU A 69 8.73 6.80 17.35
CA GLU A 69 7.67 5.79 17.24
C GLU A 69 6.87 5.91 15.93
N THR A 70 6.58 7.14 15.48
CA THR A 70 5.89 7.36 14.19
C THR A 70 6.78 6.98 13.01
N VAL A 71 8.07 7.27 13.07
CA VAL A 71 9.02 6.86 12.03
C VAL A 71 9.11 5.34 11.96
N GLN A 72 9.21 4.66 13.10
CA GLN A 72 9.23 3.20 13.16
C GLN A 72 7.93 2.56 12.68
N ALA A 73 6.78 3.18 12.98
CA ALA A 73 5.49 2.72 12.48
C ALA A 73 5.41 2.80 10.96
N LEU A 74 5.86 3.93 10.38
CA LEU A 74 5.93 4.12 8.93
C LEU A 74 6.90 3.14 8.26
N GLU A 75 8.06 2.88 8.86
CA GLU A 75 9.01 1.88 8.35
C GLU A 75 8.38 0.48 8.33
N LYS A 76 7.67 0.08 9.39
CA LYS A 76 6.95 -1.20 9.43
C LYS A 76 5.86 -1.26 8.37
N GLU A 77 5.07 -0.21 8.21
CA GLU A 77 4.02 -0.15 7.19
C GLU A 77 4.61 -0.26 5.78
N TYR A 78 5.70 0.45 5.50
CA TYR A 78 6.43 0.36 4.23
C TYR A 78 6.91 -1.08 3.97
N THR A 79 7.53 -1.74 4.96
CA THR A 79 7.95 -3.15 4.80
C THR A 79 6.77 -4.09 4.55
N ASN A 80 5.62 -3.84 5.19
CA ASN A 80 4.41 -4.62 4.99
C ASN A 80 3.83 -4.43 3.59
N LEU A 81 3.80 -3.19 3.10
CA LEU A 81 3.37 -2.86 1.73
C LEU A 81 4.29 -3.50 0.68
N ASP A 82 5.60 -3.52 0.92
CA ASP A 82 6.56 -4.17 0.01
C ASP A 82 6.32 -5.69 -0.07
N ILE A 83 6.08 -6.35 1.07
CA ILE A 83 5.73 -7.77 1.11
C ILE A 83 4.43 -8.04 0.32
N LEU A 84 3.42 -7.20 0.51
CA LEU A 84 2.14 -7.33 -0.19
C LEU A 84 2.29 -7.12 -1.70
N LEU A 85 3.09 -6.13 -2.10
CA LEU A 85 3.40 -5.84 -3.50
C LEU A 85 4.09 -7.03 -4.16
N GLN A 86 5.13 -7.58 -3.53
CA GLN A 86 5.84 -8.76 -4.01
C GLN A 86 4.91 -9.99 -4.09
N GLY A 87 4.03 -10.18 -3.11
CA GLY A 87 3.02 -11.23 -3.14
C GLY A 87 2.08 -11.09 -4.32
N THR A 88 1.57 -9.89 -4.56
CA THR A 88 0.67 -9.57 -5.68
C THR A 88 1.35 -9.78 -7.03
N GLN A 89 2.63 -9.39 -7.17
CA GLN A 89 3.40 -9.58 -8.40
C GLN A 89 3.60 -11.06 -8.71
N ARG A 90 3.99 -11.88 -7.73
CA ARG A 90 4.11 -13.34 -7.92
C ARG A 90 2.80 -13.98 -8.35
N GLU A 91 1.69 -13.55 -7.75
CA GLU A 91 0.38 -14.09 -8.11
C GLU A 91 -0.06 -13.67 -9.52
N ASN A 92 0.20 -12.43 -9.92
CA ASN A 92 -0.03 -11.97 -11.30
C ASN A 92 0.80 -12.78 -12.31
N GLU A 93 2.08 -13.04 -12.01
CA GLU A 93 2.94 -13.88 -12.85
C GLU A 93 2.39 -15.30 -12.99
N ARG A 94 1.93 -15.89 -11.87
CA ARG A 94 1.25 -17.20 -11.88
C ARG A 94 0.00 -17.20 -12.76
N CYS A 95 -0.87 -16.21 -12.58
CA CYS A 95 -2.11 -16.08 -13.34
C CYS A 95 -1.83 -15.93 -14.84
N MET A 96 -0.84 -15.11 -15.22
CA MET A 96 -0.42 -14.96 -16.61
C MET A 96 0.10 -16.28 -17.19
N ALA A 97 0.91 -17.04 -16.44
CA ALA A 97 1.39 -18.34 -16.88
C ALA A 97 0.25 -19.36 -17.05
N GLU A 98 -0.75 -19.36 -16.17
CA GLU A 98 -1.92 -20.23 -16.28
C GLU A 98 -2.79 -19.87 -17.49
N LEU A 99 -2.97 -18.58 -17.75
CA LEU A 99 -3.71 -18.07 -18.90
C LEU A 99 -3.03 -18.47 -20.21
N GLU A 100 -1.71 -18.34 -20.30
CA GLU A 100 -0.94 -18.79 -21.47
C GLU A 100 -1.01 -20.32 -21.65
N ARG A 101 -0.99 -21.09 -20.56
CA ARG A 101 -1.22 -22.55 -20.63
C ARG A 101 -2.63 -22.88 -21.14
N GLY A 102 -3.63 -22.11 -20.73
CA GLY A 102 -5.01 -22.20 -21.21
C GLY A 102 -5.10 -21.98 -22.71
N LYS A 103 -4.54 -20.87 -23.21
CA LYS A 103 -4.47 -20.54 -24.65
C LYS A 103 -3.74 -21.62 -25.45
N ALA A 104 -2.64 -22.15 -24.94
CA ALA A 104 -1.90 -23.22 -25.62
C ALA A 104 -2.74 -24.50 -25.79
N ARG A 105 -3.51 -24.86 -24.75
CA ARG A 105 -4.44 -25.99 -24.79
C ARG A 105 -5.61 -25.73 -25.73
N GLU A 106 -6.20 -24.55 -25.69
CA GLU A 106 -7.28 -24.13 -26.61
C GLU A 106 -6.83 -24.26 -28.06
N LYS A 107 -5.66 -23.69 -28.39
CA LYS A 107 -5.07 -23.78 -29.74
C LYS A 107 -4.76 -25.22 -30.17
N MET A 108 -4.48 -26.13 -29.23
CA MET A 108 -4.31 -27.56 -29.56
C MET A 108 -5.66 -28.18 -29.94
N LEU A 109 -6.71 -27.93 -29.15
CA LEU A 109 -8.04 -28.44 -29.41
C LEU A 109 -8.64 -27.88 -30.70
N GLU A 110 -8.43 -26.59 -30.99
CA GLU A 110 -8.84 -25.97 -32.26
C GLU A 110 -8.22 -26.66 -33.48
N ARG A 111 -6.93 -27.03 -33.41
CA ARG A 111 -6.27 -27.77 -34.49
C ARG A 111 -6.82 -29.18 -34.67
N GLU A 112 -7.13 -29.89 -33.58
CA GLU A 112 -7.73 -31.22 -33.67
C GLU A 112 -9.16 -31.15 -34.22
N LEU A 113 -9.93 -30.12 -33.85
CA LEU A 113 -11.26 -29.87 -34.42
C LEU A 113 -11.18 -29.57 -35.92
N GLU A 114 -10.23 -28.73 -36.33
CA GLU A 114 -9.96 -28.45 -37.74
C GLU A 114 -9.58 -29.73 -38.51
N LYS A 115 -8.77 -30.60 -37.91
CA LYS A 115 -8.38 -31.88 -38.52
C LYS A 115 -9.55 -32.86 -38.68
N LEU A 116 -10.48 -32.90 -37.72
CA LEU A 116 -11.59 -33.86 -37.71
C LEU A 116 -12.83 -33.37 -38.49
N ALA A 117 -13.16 -32.09 -38.39
CA ALA A 117 -14.38 -31.49 -38.95
C ALA A 117 -14.12 -30.48 -40.08
N GLY A 118 -12.84 -30.29 -40.46
CA GLY A 118 -12.39 -29.36 -41.50
C GLY A 118 -12.22 -27.92 -41.02
N ALA A 119 -11.71 -27.06 -41.89
CA ALA A 119 -11.46 -25.64 -41.59
C ALA A 119 -12.72 -24.86 -41.15
N ASN A 120 -13.90 -25.31 -41.56
CA ASN A 120 -15.19 -24.71 -41.22
C ASN A 120 -15.88 -25.39 -40.03
N TRP A 121 -15.12 -26.03 -39.13
CA TRP A 121 -15.68 -26.78 -37.99
C TRP A 121 -16.62 -25.94 -37.13
N GLN A 122 -16.37 -24.63 -36.97
CA GLN A 122 -17.26 -23.72 -36.24
C GLN A 122 -18.64 -23.63 -36.87
N THR A 123 -18.70 -23.45 -38.20
CA THR A 123 -19.95 -23.38 -38.97
C THR A 123 -20.64 -24.74 -39.04
N ASN A 124 -19.87 -25.82 -39.25
CA ASN A 124 -20.39 -27.19 -39.36
C ASN A 124 -21.00 -27.68 -38.05
N LEU A 125 -20.46 -27.25 -36.91
CA LEU A 125 -20.93 -27.61 -35.58
C LEU A 125 -21.90 -26.56 -34.98
N ASN A 126 -22.31 -25.56 -35.76
CA ASN A 126 -23.18 -24.46 -35.33
C ASN A 126 -22.71 -23.76 -34.05
N PHE A 127 -21.38 -23.66 -33.84
CA PHE A 127 -20.86 -22.77 -32.82
C PHE A 127 -21.06 -21.34 -33.32
N ALA A 128 -22.04 -20.64 -32.75
CA ALA A 128 -22.15 -19.20 -32.94
C ALA A 128 -20.79 -18.59 -32.54
N PRO A 129 -20.18 -17.72 -33.37
CA PRO A 129 -18.92 -17.09 -33.00
C PRO A 129 -19.16 -16.40 -31.67
N ALA A 130 -18.54 -16.93 -30.62
CA ALA A 130 -18.62 -16.33 -29.30
C ALA A 130 -18.05 -14.93 -29.48
N ALA A 131 -18.92 -13.91 -29.42
CA ALA A 131 -18.48 -12.53 -29.33
C ALA A 131 -17.37 -12.53 -28.27
N SER A 132 -16.16 -12.14 -28.69
CA SER A 132 -14.95 -12.31 -27.91
C SER A 132 -15.24 -12.00 -26.44
N PRO A 133 -14.92 -12.87 -25.48
CA PRO A 133 -14.99 -12.47 -24.11
C PRO A 133 -13.94 -11.39 -23.98
N ILE A 134 -14.37 -10.12 -24.00
CA ILE A 134 -13.69 -9.07 -23.26
C ILE A 134 -13.47 -9.74 -21.91
N VAL A 135 -12.21 -10.03 -21.60
CA VAL A 135 -11.79 -10.46 -20.28
C VAL A 135 -12.02 -9.26 -19.37
N ALA A 136 -13.29 -8.98 -19.11
CA ALA A 136 -13.73 -8.24 -17.98
C ALA A 136 -13.52 -9.21 -16.82
N SER A 137 -12.39 -9.01 -16.12
CA SER A 137 -12.39 -9.15 -14.67
C SER A 137 -13.77 -8.75 -14.16
N ARG A 138 -14.52 -9.73 -13.65
CA ARG A 138 -15.92 -9.60 -13.23
C ARG A 138 -16.02 -8.80 -11.94
N THR A 139 -15.63 -7.52 -11.97
CA THR A 139 -15.81 -6.58 -10.87
C THR A 139 -16.38 -5.22 -11.29
N SER A 140 -16.83 -5.05 -12.55
CA SER A 140 -17.34 -3.74 -13.00
C SER A 140 -18.50 -3.83 -13.99
N ALA A 141 -19.61 -4.47 -13.60
CA ALA A 141 -20.90 -4.34 -14.30
C ALA A 141 -22.08 -4.72 -13.39
N ILE A 142 -22.31 -3.95 -12.33
CA ILE A 142 -23.61 -3.94 -11.61
C ILE A 142 -24.06 -2.48 -11.47
N LEU A 143 -24.16 -1.79 -12.60
CA LEU A 143 -24.84 -0.51 -12.71
C LEU A 143 -25.53 -0.47 -14.08
N ASN A 144 -26.60 -1.25 -14.23
CA ASN A 144 -27.72 -0.96 -15.13
C ASN A 144 -28.75 -2.10 -15.05
N SER A 145 -29.56 -2.07 -14.00
CA SER A 145 -30.84 -2.78 -13.98
C SER A 145 -31.73 -2.16 -12.91
N GLN A 146 -32.36 -1.02 -13.24
CA GLN A 146 -33.62 -0.58 -12.65
C GLN A 146 -34.29 0.44 -13.60
N GLN A 147 -34.97 -0.07 -14.62
CA GLN A 147 -36.23 0.54 -15.07
C GLN A 147 -37.17 -0.59 -15.50
N SER A 148 -38.03 -0.99 -14.57
CA SER A 148 -39.25 -1.73 -14.87
C SER A 148 -40.38 -1.08 -14.11
N ASN A 149 -41.06 -0.13 -14.74
CA ASN A 149 -42.45 0.17 -14.42
C ASN A 149 -43.11 0.83 -15.64
N SER A 150 -44.08 0.14 -16.24
CA SER A 150 -45.26 0.66 -16.95
C SER A 150 -45.65 -0.25 -18.12
N LEU A 151 -46.83 -0.84 -17.97
CA LEU A 151 -47.62 -1.50 -19.00
C LEU A 151 -48.00 -0.50 -20.11
N GLY A 152 -47.95 -0.93 -21.38
CA GLY A 152 -48.64 -0.25 -22.49
C GLY A 152 -47.84 -0.24 -23.79
N SER A 153 -48.33 -1.00 -24.78
CA SER A 153 -47.98 -0.85 -26.22
C SER A 153 -49.20 -0.21 -26.93
N PRO A 154 -49.18 0.27 -28.20
CA PRO A 154 -48.09 0.64 -29.12
C PRO A 154 -48.33 2.03 -29.84
N VAL A 155 -47.52 2.31 -30.89
CA VAL A 155 -47.69 3.32 -31.98
C VAL A 155 -47.31 4.77 -31.55
N VAL A 156 -46.59 5.66 -32.26
CA VAL A 156 -46.45 6.02 -33.68
C VAL A 156 -45.11 6.80 -33.89
N SER A 157 -44.62 6.80 -35.13
CA SER A 157 -43.61 7.64 -35.80
C SER A 157 -43.27 9.03 -35.21
N SER A 158 -42.00 9.47 -35.37
CA SER A 158 -41.58 10.69 -36.11
C SER A 158 -40.16 11.16 -35.74
N ALA A 159 -39.45 11.69 -36.72
CA ALA A 159 -38.09 12.21 -36.70
C ALA A 159 -37.92 13.57 -36.00
N SER A 160 -36.72 13.82 -35.43
CA SER A 160 -35.97 15.10 -35.40
C SER A 160 -34.81 15.00 -34.39
N THR A 161 -33.55 14.95 -34.82
CA THR A 161 -32.61 16.09 -34.91
C THR A 161 -32.44 16.86 -33.59
N HIS A 162 -31.39 16.55 -32.80
CA HIS A 162 -30.55 17.56 -32.11
C HIS A 162 -29.23 16.98 -31.56
N ALA A 163 -28.24 17.86 -31.53
CA ALA A 163 -26.78 17.67 -31.44
C ALA A 163 -26.26 17.22 -30.04
N PRO A 164 -24.96 16.84 -29.91
CA PRO A 164 -24.43 16.22 -28.70
C PRO A 164 -24.07 17.27 -27.64
N ALA A 165 -24.71 17.20 -26.48
CA ALA A 165 -24.32 17.94 -25.29
C ALA A 165 -23.32 17.10 -24.47
N GLN A 166 -22.21 17.74 -24.09
CA GLN A 166 -21.13 17.26 -23.25
C GLN A 166 -21.62 16.69 -21.90
N PRO A 167 -20.98 15.65 -21.33
CA PRO A 167 -21.26 15.24 -19.97
C PRO A 167 -20.61 16.21 -18.98
N SER A 168 -21.45 17.00 -18.31
CA SER A 168 -21.12 17.80 -17.15
C SER A 168 -20.64 16.91 -16.00
N VAL A 169 -19.45 17.20 -15.48
CA VAL A 169 -18.86 16.58 -14.28
C VAL A 169 -19.71 16.99 -13.06
N ALA A 170 -20.66 16.13 -12.68
CA ALA A 170 -21.43 16.32 -11.46
C ALA A 170 -20.52 16.06 -10.25
N SER A 171 -20.29 17.09 -9.44
CA SER A 171 -19.63 17.00 -8.14
C SER A 171 -20.43 16.08 -7.22
N ALA A 172 -20.00 14.82 -7.09
CA ALA A 172 -20.55 13.91 -6.09
C ALA A 172 -20.32 14.52 -4.69
N SER A 173 -21.38 14.65 -3.91
CA SER A 173 -21.31 15.18 -2.54
C SER A 173 -20.42 14.28 -1.67
N PRO A 174 -19.65 14.84 -0.72
CA PRO A 174 -18.76 14.06 0.16
C PRO A 174 -19.51 12.95 0.92
N ASP A 175 -20.76 13.20 1.30
CA ASP A 175 -21.61 12.21 1.97
C ASP A 175 -21.94 11.00 1.08
N ALA A 176 -22.12 11.21 -0.22
CA ALA A 176 -22.33 10.10 -1.17
C ALA A 176 -21.06 9.25 -1.32
N THR A 177 -19.88 9.86 -1.24
CA THR A 177 -18.61 9.12 -1.26
C THR A 177 -18.40 8.30 0.02
N LEU A 178 -18.78 8.82 1.19
CA LEU A 178 -18.71 8.09 2.46
C LEU A 178 -19.67 6.89 2.49
N ALA A 179 -20.91 7.07 2.04
CA ALA A 179 -21.89 5.98 1.95
C ALA A 179 -21.41 4.87 0.98
N HIS A 180 -20.78 5.26 -0.14
CA HIS A 180 -20.22 4.31 -1.08
C HIS A 180 -19.06 3.51 -0.47
N LEU A 181 -18.16 4.16 0.28
CA LEU A 181 -17.06 3.48 0.99
C LEU A 181 -17.58 2.49 2.03
N GLU A 182 -18.63 2.84 2.78
CA GLU A 182 -19.24 1.95 3.76
C GLU A 182 -19.89 0.72 3.08
N GLN A 183 -20.57 0.93 1.94
CA GLN A 183 -21.13 -0.15 1.15
C GLN A 183 -20.06 -1.11 0.61
N VAL A 184 -18.94 -0.57 0.11
CA VAL A 184 -17.79 -1.38 -0.36
C VAL A 184 -17.19 -2.16 0.81
N ARG A 185 -17.03 -1.53 1.99
CA ARG A 185 -16.52 -2.21 3.19
C ARG A 185 -17.40 -3.37 3.61
N LEU A 186 -18.72 -3.20 3.65
CA LEU A 186 -19.67 -4.26 3.99
C LEU A 186 -19.65 -5.40 2.96
N LEU A 187 -19.49 -5.06 1.67
CA LEU A 187 -19.37 -6.07 0.61
C LEU A 187 -18.10 -6.91 0.77
N ILE A 188 -16.96 -6.26 1.02
CA ILE A 188 -15.68 -6.94 1.26
C ILE A 188 -15.81 -7.90 2.44
N LEU A 189 -16.34 -7.43 3.57
CA LEU A 189 -16.53 -8.26 4.76
C LEU A 189 -17.45 -9.47 4.48
N GLY A 190 -18.53 -9.25 3.73
CA GLY A 190 -19.43 -10.33 3.32
C GLY A 190 -18.79 -11.31 2.33
N MET A 191 -17.91 -10.85 1.46
CA MET A 191 -17.13 -11.70 0.55
C MET A 191 -16.12 -12.55 1.31
N GLU A 192 -15.40 -11.95 2.25
CA GLU A 192 -14.44 -12.61 3.12
C GLU A 192 -15.10 -13.73 3.94
N GLN A 193 -16.26 -13.47 4.56
CA GLN A 193 -17.02 -14.49 5.28
C GLN A 193 -17.44 -15.68 4.39
N ARG A 194 -17.87 -15.40 3.16
CA ARG A 194 -18.24 -16.46 2.20
C ARG A 194 -17.03 -17.27 1.72
N LEU A 195 -15.88 -16.63 1.53
CA LEU A 195 -14.63 -17.31 1.20
C LEU A 195 -14.17 -18.21 2.34
N GLN A 196 -14.15 -17.70 3.57
CA GLN A 196 -13.80 -18.50 4.76
C GLN A 196 -14.71 -19.73 4.89
N THR A 197 -16.02 -19.56 4.72
CA THR A 197 -16.98 -20.68 4.78
C THR A 197 -16.73 -21.73 3.70
N ARG A 198 -16.30 -21.31 2.51
CA ARG A 198 -15.96 -22.23 1.41
C ARG A 198 -14.65 -22.95 1.68
N GLU A 199 -13.66 -22.24 2.22
CA GLU A 199 -12.38 -22.82 2.61
C GLU A 199 -12.56 -23.89 3.69
N ASP A 200 -13.32 -23.60 4.74
CA ASP A 200 -13.63 -24.58 5.80
C ASP A 200 -14.32 -25.83 5.23
N LYS A 201 -15.22 -25.66 4.25
CA LYS A 201 -15.90 -26.77 3.57
C LYS A 201 -14.93 -27.58 2.71
N LEU A 202 -14.02 -26.93 1.99
CA LEU A 202 -13.00 -27.58 1.17
C LEU A 202 -12.02 -28.36 2.05
N GLN A 203 -11.53 -27.76 3.14
CA GLN A 203 -10.65 -28.44 4.10
C GLN A 203 -11.32 -29.69 4.69
N LYS A 204 -12.60 -29.60 5.07
CA LYS A 204 -13.37 -30.77 5.52
C LYS A 204 -13.53 -31.84 4.43
N ALA A 205 -13.71 -31.44 3.18
CA ALA A 205 -13.82 -32.38 2.06
C ALA A 205 -12.48 -33.08 1.79
N ILE A 206 -11.36 -32.35 1.83
CA ILE A 206 -10.01 -32.88 1.69
C ILE A 206 -9.73 -33.89 2.81
N GLN A 207 -9.97 -33.52 4.07
CA GLN A 207 -9.77 -34.42 5.21
C GLN A 207 -10.58 -35.71 5.06
N ARG A 208 -11.84 -35.64 4.60
CA ARG A 208 -12.64 -36.84 4.33
C ARG A 208 -12.02 -37.69 3.23
N ALA A 209 -11.64 -37.08 2.10
CA ALA A 209 -11.02 -37.78 0.98
C ALA A 209 -9.71 -38.47 1.40
N GLU A 210 -8.88 -37.81 2.22
CA GLU A 210 -7.65 -38.38 2.76
C GLU A 210 -7.94 -39.56 3.69
N THR A 211 -8.92 -39.45 4.59
CA THR A 211 -9.30 -40.57 5.47
C THR A 211 -9.88 -41.76 4.71
N GLU A 212 -10.66 -41.52 3.66
CA GLU A 212 -11.18 -42.57 2.77
C GLU A 212 -10.06 -43.22 1.95
N GLY A 213 -9.12 -42.42 1.45
CA GLY A 213 -7.93 -42.90 0.75
C GLY A 213 -7.08 -43.82 1.62
N ALA A 214 -6.80 -43.41 2.85
CA ALA A 214 -6.05 -44.24 3.81
C ALA A 214 -6.76 -45.58 4.11
N ARG A 215 -8.09 -45.55 4.30
CA ARG A 215 -8.90 -46.77 4.50
C ARG A 215 -8.88 -47.70 3.28
N PHE A 216 -8.92 -47.13 2.08
CA PHE A 216 -8.85 -47.92 0.85
C PHE A 216 -7.47 -48.58 0.69
N GLU A 217 -6.39 -47.84 0.96
CA GLU A 217 -5.03 -48.37 0.91
C GLU A 217 -4.83 -49.52 1.92
N GLU A 218 -5.36 -49.38 3.13
CA GLU A 218 -5.31 -50.44 4.16
C GLU A 218 -6.05 -51.70 3.71
N ARG A 219 -7.27 -51.56 3.15
CA ARG A 219 -8.02 -52.70 2.60
C ARG A 219 -7.30 -53.34 1.42
N SER A 220 -6.70 -52.54 0.55
CA SER A 220 -5.91 -53.05 -0.58
C SER A 220 -4.72 -53.89 -0.11
N LYS A 221 -3.99 -53.43 0.91
CA LYS A 221 -2.90 -54.19 1.54
C LYS A 221 -3.39 -55.51 2.16
N GLN A 222 -4.54 -55.51 2.84
CA GLN A 222 -5.13 -56.72 3.40
C GLN A 222 -5.51 -57.75 2.32
N VAL A 223 -6.13 -57.31 1.22
CA VAL A 223 -6.49 -58.20 0.09
C VAL A 223 -5.25 -58.83 -0.54
N LEU A 224 -4.21 -58.03 -0.81
CA LEU A 224 -2.93 -58.50 -1.34
C LEU A 224 -2.22 -59.50 -0.39
N ALA A 225 -2.31 -59.27 0.92
CA ALA A 225 -1.72 -60.17 1.93
C ALA A 225 -2.48 -61.49 2.06
N THR A 226 -3.80 -61.51 1.82
CA THR A 226 -4.62 -62.74 1.86
C THR A 226 -4.58 -63.57 0.58
N SER A 227 -4.03 -63.04 -0.52
CA SER A 227 -3.93 -63.73 -1.82
C SER A 227 -2.57 -64.35 -2.10
N SER A 228 -1.65 -64.37 -1.12
CA SER A 228 -0.34 -65.05 -1.16
C SER A 228 -0.31 -66.19 -0.16
#